data_AF-A0A534R894-F1
#
_entry.id   AF-A0A534R894-F1
#
_cell.length_a   1.000
_cell.length_b   1.000
_cell.length_c   1.000
_cell.angle_alpha   90.00
_cell.angle_beta   90.00
_cell.angle_gamma   90.00
#
_symmetry.space_group_name_H-M   'P 1'
#
loop_
_entity.id
_entity.type
_entity.pdbx_description
1 polymer ?
#
loop_
_entity_poly.entity_id
_entity_poly.type
_entity_poly.pdbx_seq_one_letter_code
_entity_poly.pdbx_strand_id
1 'polypeptide(L)'
;NVLRKPYETILSEFEGTLLAKEATGDGDVKYHLGYSRDHTTRGGHRVHLSLSPNPSHLEAINPVIEGIVRAKQDHLDDRDRARVVPVLIHGDAAFTGQGVVFETLWLSELQGYRTGGTIHVIINNQIAFTTAPDAYRFTRYPSDVAKVIQAPVFHVNGDDPEAAVQAARLAIGFRQQFKRDVFIDLVCYRRHGHNELDDPTFTQPVMYQEIARHPTPLAIYRERLLTAGTVKAEEVEADATDFREILDAAQGYARDFMPRQPIFAFGGLWKGFGWAGEDWGADTRVSRETLGEVAAAGRRVPADFTPHPRVARLLEARAAMVEEGDPIDWGCAEALAIGSLLLEGTPVRLSGQDSGRGTFSHRHAVLYDQKTDLRYVPLDHIRDGQAPFVILDSMLSENAVVGFEFGMSLANPHQLVIWEAQFGDFANGAQIVIDQFIASSESKWQRMSGLVPGLQPQYASAVLPRTQAADAPELPQAAGHHEPEEPSPAQGRGVEPA
;
A
#
# COMPACT_ATOMS: atom_id res chain seq x y z
N ASN A 1 -5.04 17.58 15.40
CA ASN A 1 -6.13 17.13 16.32
C ASN A 1 -5.98 15.67 16.76
N VAL A 2 -6.03 14.67 15.87
CA VAL A 2 -5.97 13.23 16.29
C VAL A 2 -4.52 12.74 16.46
N LEU A 3 -3.73 12.79 15.39
CA LEU A 3 -2.31 12.40 15.41
C LEU A 3 -1.42 13.37 16.18
N ARG A 4 -1.98 14.53 16.57
CA ARG A 4 -1.31 15.58 17.34
C ARG A 4 0.03 16.02 16.71
N LYS A 5 0.06 16.12 15.38
CA LYS A 5 1.08 16.90 14.67
C LYS A 5 1.06 18.33 15.26
N PRO A 6 2.22 18.91 15.62
CA PRO A 6 2.29 20.25 16.21
C PRO A 6 1.63 21.28 15.31
N TYR A 7 0.87 22.21 15.89
CA TYR A 7 0.12 23.21 15.13
C TYR A 7 1.07 24.19 14.44
N GLU A 8 2.15 24.56 15.11
CA GLU A 8 3.21 25.42 14.58
C GLU A 8 3.82 24.85 13.30
N THR A 9 4.04 23.53 13.23
CA THR A 9 4.52 22.86 12.00
C THR A 9 3.49 22.95 10.87
N ILE A 10 2.21 22.70 11.18
CA ILE A 10 1.13 22.80 10.17
C ILE A 10 1.02 24.24 9.66
N LEU A 11 1.05 25.23 10.54
CA LEU A 11 0.92 26.64 10.18
C LEU A 11 2.11 27.13 9.36
N SER A 12 3.33 26.66 9.64
CA SER A 12 4.51 26.94 8.79
C SER A 12 4.36 26.42 7.36
N GLU A 13 3.69 25.28 7.16
CA GLU A 13 3.36 24.76 5.82
C GLU A 13 2.32 25.64 5.08
N PHE A 14 1.61 26.52 5.78
CA PHE A 14 0.74 27.56 5.17
C PHE A 14 1.47 28.87 4.89
N GLU A 15 2.41 29.27 5.75
CA GLU A 15 3.22 30.49 5.56
C GLU A 15 4.30 30.33 4.45
N GLY A 16 4.47 29.13 3.90
CA GLY A 16 5.28 28.88 2.70
C GLY A 16 6.73 28.49 2.99
N THR A 17 6.95 27.52 3.88
CA THR A 17 8.29 26.93 4.08
C THR A 17 8.91 26.51 2.74
N LEU A 18 9.84 27.32 2.23
CA LEU A 18 10.76 26.95 1.16
C LEU A 18 11.50 25.67 1.57
N LEU A 19 11.79 24.73 0.66
CA LEU A 19 12.74 23.65 0.95
C LEU A 19 14.05 24.28 1.47
N ALA A 20 14.61 23.72 2.53
CA ALA A 20 15.92 24.18 3.00
C ALA A 20 16.92 23.83 1.90
N LYS A 21 17.95 24.64 1.69
CA LYS A 21 19.01 24.32 0.72
C LYS A 21 19.66 22.94 0.95
N GLU A 22 19.52 22.40 2.16
CA GLU A 22 20.07 21.12 2.62
C GLU A 22 19.02 19.98 2.66
N ALA A 23 17.75 20.24 2.35
CA ALA A 23 16.73 19.21 2.29
C ALA A 23 16.88 18.39 1.01
N THR A 24 16.98 17.07 1.13
CA THR A 24 16.94 16.14 0.01
C THR A 24 15.49 15.87 -0.42
N GLY A 25 15.24 15.90 -1.73
CA GLY A 25 13.93 15.64 -2.35
C GLY A 25 13.10 16.89 -2.68
N ASP A 26 12.07 16.68 -3.52
CA ASP A 26 11.19 17.74 -4.04
C ASP A 26 10.05 18.11 -3.08
N GLY A 27 9.80 17.27 -2.07
CA GLY A 27 8.68 17.44 -1.14
C GLY A 27 7.32 17.20 -1.78
N ASP A 28 6.25 17.50 -1.04
CA ASP A 28 4.86 17.38 -1.52
C ASP A 28 3.98 18.45 -0.86
N VAL A 29 2.76 18.62 -1.36
CA VAL A 29 1.78 19.56 -0.80
C VAL A 29 1.35 19.12 0.61
N LYS A 30 1.07 20.12 1.45
CA LYS A 30 0.83 19.96 2.90
C LYS A 30 -0.18 18.87 3.30
N TYR A 31 -1.22 18.65 2.49
CA TYR A 31 -2.28 17.69 2.75
C TYR A 31 -1.96 16.25 2.30
N HIS A 32 -0.80 16.02 1.67
CA HIS A 32 -0.26 14.70 1.36
C HIS A 32 0.72 14.19 2.42
N LEU A 33 1.13 15.02 3.39
CA LEU A 33 2.17 14.66 4.32
C LEU A 33 1.65 13.67 5.37
N GLY A 34 2.31 12.51 5.44
CA GLY A 34 2.08 11.52 6.48
C GLY A 34 2.56 11.99 7.86
N TYR A 35 2.09 11.34 8.92
CA TYR A 35 2.56 11.59 10.29
C TYR A 35 2.43 10.32 11.12
N SER A 36 3.33 10.12 12.09
CA SER A 36 3.27 8.96 12.98
C SER A 36 3.52 9.37 14.42
N ARG A 37 2.76 8.79 15.35
CA ARG A 37 2.86 9.09 16.77
C ARG A 37 2.34 7.93 17.61
N ASP A 38 3.01 7.68 18.74
CA ASP A 38 2.46 6.84 19.80
C ASP A 38 1.42 7.61 20.62
N HIS A 39 0.26 6.99 20.78
CA HIS A 39 -0.85 7.51 21.56
C HIS A 39 -1.14 6.59 22.75
N THR A 40 -1.20 7.17 23.95
CA THR A 40 -1.66 6.45 25.15
C THR A 40 -3.17 6.60 25.26
N THR A 41 -3.88 5.49 25.14
CA THR A 41 -5.34 5.42 25.30
C THR A 41 -5.76 5.75 26.73
N ARG A 42 -7.06 6.04 26.94
CA ARG A 42 -7.62 6.30 28.28
C ARG A 42 -7.41 5.13 29.26
N GLY A 43 -7.29 3.90 28.75
CA GLY A 43 -6.99 2.71 29.55
C GLY A 43 -5.50 2.50 29.83
N GLY A 44 -4.61 3.41 29.42
CA GLY A 44 -3.17 3.32 29.63
C GLY A 44 -2.42 2.50 28.58
N HIS A 45 -3.10 1.85 27.64
CA HIS A 45 -2.46 1.12 26.55
C HIS A 45 -1.85 2.08 25.53
N ARG A 46 -0.65 1.76 25.04
CA ARG A 46 0.00 2.48 23.95
C ARG A 46 -0.43 1.90 22.60
N VAL A 47 -0.81 2.77 21.67
CA VAL A 47 -1.15 2.44 20.29
C VAL A 47 -0.30 3.31 19.38
N HIS A 48 0.38 2.71 18.42
CA HIS A 48 1.09 3.44 17.38
C HIS A 48 0.12 3.85 16.27
N LEU A 49 -0.04 5.15 16.04
CA LEU A 49 -0.85 5.68 14.95
C LEU A 49 0.06 6.16 13.83
N SER A 50 -0.22 5.73 12.60
CA SER A 50 0.57 6.07 11.42
C SER A 50 -0.36 6.42 10.27
N LEU A 51 -0.24 7.64 9.77
CA LEU A 51 -0.85 8.12 8.54
C LEU A 51 0.22 8.12 7.46
N SER A 52 0.01 7.33 6.41
CA SER A 52 0.92 7.30 5.27
C SER A 52 0.70 8.53 4.38
N PRO A 53 1.76 9.02 3.73
CA PRO A 53 1.60 10.01 2.67
C PRO A 53 0.90 9.41 1.45
N ASN A 54 0.21 10.23 0.68
CA ASN A 54 -0.52 9.81 -0.51
C ASN A 54 -0.52 10.89 -1.59
N PRO A 55 -0.62 10.54 -2.89
CA PRO A 55 -0.77 11.53 -3.95
C PRO A 55 -2.22 12.05 -4.04
N SER A 56 -2.44 13.02 -4.92
CA SER A 56 -3.78 13.56 -5.23
C SER A 56 -4.70 12.54 -5.91
N HIS A 57 -4.15 11.46 -6.47
CA HIS A 57 -4.89 10.40 -7.13
C HIS A 57 -5.68 9.61 -6.08
N LEU A 58 -6.94 10.01 -5.90
CA LEU A 58 -7.81 9.49 -4.84
C LEU A 58 -7.89 7.97 -4.88
N GLU A 59 -7.98 7.35 -3.70
CA GLU A 59 -8.08 5.90 -3.51
C GLU A 59 -6.83 5.07 -3.91
N ALA A 60 -5.86 5.64 -4.64
CA ALA A 60 -4.63 4.94 -5.04
C ALA A 60 -3.76 4.48 -3.84
N ILE A 61 -3.93 5.14 -2.69
CA ILE A 61 -3.26 4.78 -1.44
C ILE A 61 -3.83 3.53 -0.77
N ASN A 62 -5.09 3.17 -1.06
CA ASN A 62 -5.79 2.08 -0.37
C ASN A 62 -5.01 0.75 -0.41
N PRO A 63 -4.61 0.21 -1.57
CA PRO A 63 -3.86 -1.05 -1.62
C PRO A 63 -2.48 -0.92 -0.96
N VAL A 64 -1.85 0.25 -1.02
CA VAL A 64 -0.56 0.52 -0.37
C VAL A 64 -0.67 0.40 1.15
N ILE A 65 -1.74 0.93 1.76
CA ILE A 65 -2.01 0.75 3.20
C ILE A 65 -2.19 -0.73 3.55
N GLU A 66 -2.96 -1.47 2.74
CA GLU A 66 -3.17 -2.90 2.98
C GLU A 66 -1.84 -3.67 2.94
N GLY A 67 -0.96 -3.37 1.98
CA GLY A 67 0.39 -3.92 1.91
C GLY A 67 1.25 -3.57 3.13
N ILE A 68 1.27 -2.29 3.53
CA ILE A 68 2.01 -1.84 4.73
C ILE A 68 1.52 -2.57 5.98
N VAL A 69 0.20 -2.70 6.14
CA VAL A 69 -0.40 -3.40 7.27
C VAL A 69 -0.06 -4.87 7.23
N ARG A 70 -0.14 -5.51 6.07
CA ARG A 70 0.21 -6.93 5.93
C ARG A 70 1.66 -7.19 6.31
N ALA A 71 2.61 -6.40 5.80
CA ALA A 71 4.01 -6.52 6.16
C ALA A 71 4.25 -6.32 7.66
N LYS A 72 3.56 -5.38 8.30
CA LYS A 72 3.63 -5.19 9.77
C LYS A 72 3.01 -6.35 10.54
N GLN A 73 1.93 -6.95 10.04
CA GLN A 73 1.33 -8.15 10.64
C GLN A 73 2.30 -9.33 10.56
N ASP A 74 2.90 -9.54 9.40
CA ASP A 74 3.87 -10.62 9.16
C ASP A 74 5.11 -10.41 10.05
N HIS A 75 5.66 -9.19 10.13
CA HIS A 75 6.80 -8.87 11.00
C HIS A 75 6.53 -9.12 12.49
N LEU A 76 5.30 -8.83 12.94
CA LEU A 76 4.93 -9.02 14.35
C LEU A 76 4.51 -10.46 14.67
N ASP A 77 4.39 -11.35 13.67
CA ASP A 77 3.71 -12.67 13.76
C ASP A 77 2.24 -12.54 14.21
N ASP A 78 1.52 -11.53 13.69
CA ASP A 78 0.10 -11.27 13.97
C ASP A 78 -0.82 -12.17 13.13
N ARG A 79 -0.75 -13.48 13.39
CA ARG A 79 -1.50 -14.50 12.63
C ARG A 79 -3.02 -14.31 12.69
N ASP A 80 -3.52 -13.86 13.84
CA ASP A 80 -4.93 -13.53 14.08
C ASP A 80 -5.32 -12.14 13.54
N ARG A 81 -4.33 -11.39 13.01
CA ARG A 81 -4.50 -10.07 12.41
C ARG A 81 -5.24 -9.11 13.34
N ALA A 82 -4.94 -9.18 14.64
CA ALA A 82 -5.68 -8.50 15.70
C ALA A 82 -4.99 -7.24 16.21
N ARG A 83 -3.69 -7.07 15.94
CA ARG A 83 -2.83 -6.04 16.54
C ARG A 83 -2.57 -4.87 15.59
N VAL A 84 -2.46 -5.13 14.29
CA VAL A 84 -2.30 -4.07 13.28
C VAL A 84 -3.59 -3.99 12.46
N VAL A 85 -4.26 -2.84 12.52
CA VAL A 85 -5.59 -2.62 11.92
C VAL A 85 -5.51 -1.53 10.85
N PRO A 86 -5.89 -1.83 9.60
CA PRO A 86 -6.02 -0.82 8.56
C PRO A 86 -7.27 0.02 8.78
N VAL A 87 -7.13 1.33 8.56
CA VAL A 87 -8.25 2.29 8.52
C VAL A 87 -8.12 3.10 7.24
N LEU A 88 -9.15 3.05 6.40
CA LEU A 88 -9.20 3.79 5.14
C LEU A 88 -10.30 4.85 5.21
N ILE A 89 -9.98 6.07 4.75
CA ILE A 89 -10.89 7.21 4.77
C ILE A 89 -11.11 7.64 3.32
N HIS A 90 -12.38 7.73 2.93
CA HIS A 90 -12.77 7.92 1.54
C HIS A 90 -13.64 9.18 1.39
N GLY A 91 -13.59 9.80 0.22
CA GLY A 91 -14.65 10.70 -0.23
C GLY A 91 -15.75 9.88 -0.90
N ASP A 92 -17.02 10.23 -0.72
CA ASP A 92 -18.13 9.43 -1.25
C ASP A 92 -18.10 9.25 -2.76
N ALA A 93 -17.69 10.27 -3.50
CA ALA A 93 -17.60 10.19 -4.96
C ALA A 93 -16.43 9.34 -5.44
N ALA A 94 -15.26 9.51 -4.82
CA ALA A 94 -14.06 8.75 -5.17
C ALA A 94 -14.23 7.27 -4.83
N PHE A 95 -14.85 6.97 -3.69
CA PHE A 95 -15.18 5.61 -3.27
C PHE A 95 -16.04 4.87 -4.30
N THR A 96 -17.00 5.55 -4.92
CA THR A 96 -17.85 4.96 -5.97
C THR A 96 -17.24 4.97 -7.36
N GLY A 97 -16.31 5.89 -7.64
CA GLY A 97 -15.83 6.17 -8.99
C GLY A 97 -14.49 5.56 -9.34
N GLN A 98 -13.64 5.25 -8.36
CA GLN A 98 -12.29 4.72 -8.60
C GLN A 98 -12.28 3.18 -8.59
N GLY A 99 -11.92 2.56 -9.71
CA GLY A 99 -11.88 1.10 -9.86
C GLY A 99 -10.97 0.38 -8.86
N VAL A 100 -9.88 1.05 -8.43
CA VAL A 100 -8.94 0.51 -7.43
C VAL A 100 -9.60 0.22 -6.08
N VAL A 101 -10.73 0.88 -5.75
CA VAL A 101 -11.52 0.58 -4.55
C VAL A 101 -12.05 -0.85 -4.64
N PHE A 102 -12.71 -1.19 -5.74
CA PHE A 102 -13.25 -2.54 -5.94
C PHE A 102 -12.13 -3.59 -5.94
N GLU A 103 -11.03 -3.32 -6.64
CA GLU A 103 -9.86 -4.21 -6.66
C GLU A 103 -9.30 -4.44 -5.25
N THR A 104 -9.18 -3.39 -4.43
CA THR A 104 -8.68 -3.48 -3.05
C THR A 104 -9.65 -4.24 -2.15
N LEU A 105 -10.96 -4.03 -2.28
CA LEU A 105 -11.95 -4.80 -1.53
C LEU A 105 -11.87 -6.29 -1.86
N TRP A 106 -11.57 -6.66 -3.11
CA TRP A 106 -11.37 -8.06 -3.47
C TRP A 106 -10.13 -8.65 -2.79
N LEU A 107 -9.02 -7.91 -2.68
CA LEU A 107 -7.82 -8.37 -1.95
C LEU A 107 -8.13 -8.79 -0.50
N SER A 108 -9.13 -8.19 0.14
CA SER A 108 -9.53 -8.51 1.53
C SER A 108 -9.95 -9.98 1.71
N GLU A 109 -10.45 -10.62 0.65
CA GLU A 109 -10.93 -12.00 0.67
C GLU A 109 -9.86 -13.03 0.25
N LEU A 110 -8.68 -12.58 -0.19
CA LEU A 110 -7.62 -13.45 -0.70
C LEU A 110 -6.55 -13.71 0.37
N GLN A 111 -6.23 -14.98 0.65
CA GLN A 111 -5.32 -15.36 1.76
C GLN A 111 -3.94 -14.67 1.72
N GLY A 112 -3.37 -14.52 0.53
CA GLY A 112 -2.06 -13.89 0.29
C GLY A 112 -2.04 -12.37 0.55
N TYR A 113 -3.22 -11.74 0.65
CA TYR A 113 -3.38 -10.28 0.74
C TYR A 113 -4.20 -9.83 1.95
N ARG A 114 -5.11 -10.66 2.47
CA ARG A 114 -6.01 -10.32 3.57
C ARG A 114 -5.29 -9.78 4.82
N THR A 115 -5.84 -8.71 5.38
CA THR A 115 -5.35 -8.00 6.58
C THR A 115 -6.29 -8.15 7.79
N GLY A 116 -7.29 -9.04 7.69
CA GLY A 116 -8.20 -9.37 8.79
C GLY A 116 -9.30 -8.36 8.98
N GLY A 117 -9.72 -7.72 7.89
CA GLY A 117 -10.78 -6.73 7.86
C GLY A 117 -10.27 -5.30 8.02
N THR A 118 -10.76 -4.43 7.14
CA THR A 118 -10.48 -2.99 7.13
C THR A 118 -11.64 -2.18 7.67
N ILE A 119 -11.33 -1.12 8.44
CA ILE A 119 -12.35 -0.16 8.88
C ILE A 119 -12.38 0.97 7.86
N HIS A 120 -13.47 1.07 7.12
CA HIS A 120 -13.69 2.10 6.12
C HIS A 120 -14.56 3.21 6.67
N VAL A 121 -14.13 4.46 6.48
CA VAL A 121 -14.92 5.65 6.83
C VAL A 121 -15.15 6.45 5.57
N ILE A 122 -16.38 6.48 5.09
CA ILE A 122 -16.78 7.29 3.94
C ILE A 122 -17.25 8.65 4.48
N ILE A 123 -16.53 9.71 4.12
CA ILE A 123 -16.94 11.09 4.40
C ILE A 123 -17.93 11.50 3.30
N ASN A 124 -19.20 11.22 3.56
CA ASN A 124 -20.30 11.43 2.62
C ASN A 124 -20.86 12.84 2.78
N ASN A 125 -20.13 13.81 2.22
CA ASN A 125 -20.52 15.22 2.21
C ASN A 125 -21.53 15.57 1.10
N GLN A 126 -21.93 14.57 0.31
CA GLN A 126 -22.98 14.63 -0.70
C GLN A 126 -22.67 15.55 -1.90
N ILE A 127 -21.38 15.75 -2.22
CA ILE A 127 -20.96 16.58 -3.36
C ILE A 127 -19.54 16.22 -3.84
N ALA A 128 -19.38 16.01 -5.16
CA ALA A 128 -18.10 15.70 -5.79
C ALA A 128 -17.57 16.90 -6.57
N PHE A 129 -16.70 17.70 -5.97
CA PHE A 129 -16.31 19.01 -6.51
C PHE A 129 -17.56 19.90 -6.71
N THR A 130 -18.14 19.92 -7.91
CA THR A 130 -19.38 20.62 -8.32
C THR A 130 -20.48 19.66 -8.79
N THR A 131 -20.28 18.36 -8.66
CA THR A 131 -21.20 17.32 -9.15
C THR A 131 -22.10 16.85 -8.02
N ALA A 132 -23.42 16.85 -8.25
CA ALA A 132 -24.41 16.38 -7.29
C ALA A 132 -24.50 14.84 -7.27
N PRO A 133 -24.94 14.22 -6.16
CA PRO A 133 -25.03 12.76 -6.00
C PRO A 133 -25.68 12.02 -7.17
N ASP A 134 -26.80 12.54 -7.68
CA ASP A 134 -27.55 11.91 -8.78
C ASP A 134 -26.76 11.80 -10.10
N ALA A 135 -25.65 12.53 -10.23
CA ALA A 135 -24.82 12.54 -11.43
C ALA A 135 -23.54 11.69 -11.32
N TYR A 136 -23.13 11.24 -10.13
CA TYR A 136 -21.97 10.34 -9.97
C TYR A 136 -22.28 9.04 -9.24
N ARG A 137 -23.43 8.92 -8.56
CA ARG A 137 -23.83 7.68 -7.91
C ARG A 137 -24.62 6.82 -8.88
N PHE A 138 -24.22 5.56 -8.99
CA PHE A 138 -24.98 4.53 -9.72
C PHE A 138 -25.94 3.75 -8.80
N THR A 139 -25.92 4.03 -7.49
CA THR A 139 -26.79 3.45 -6.47
C THR A 139 -27.23 4.50 -5.46
N ARG A 140 -28.02 4.12 -4.44
CA ARG A 140 -28.51 5.07 -3.43
C ARG A 140 -27.41 5.51 -2.46
N TYR A 141 -26.59 4.58 -1.98
CA TYR A 141 -25.55 4.86 -1.01
C TYR A 141 -24.17 4.66 -1.62
N PRO A 142 -23.20 5.56 -1.35
CA PRO A 142 -21.82 5.33 -1.81
C PRO A 142 -21.26 4.02 -1.26
N SER A 143 -21.67 3.63 -0.05
CA SER A 143 -21.32 2.36 0.59
C SER A 143 -21.95 1.12 -0.05
N ASP A 144 -22.81 1.22 -1.07
CA ASP A 144 -23.35 0.04 -1.75
C ASP A 144 -22.25 -0.79 -2.43
N VAL A 145 -21.09 -0.19 -2.75
CA VAL A 145 -19.89 -0.91 -3.21
C VAL A 145 -19.45 -1.97 -2.20
N ALA A 146 -19.63 -1.76 -0.90
CA ALA A 146 -19.28 -2.73 0.14
C ALA A 146 -20.04 -4.07 0.03
N LYS A 147 -21.18 -4.09 -0.70
CA LYS A 147 -21.97 -5.29 -0.90
C LYS A 147 -21.25 -6.35 -1.74
N VAL A 148 -20.23 -5.97 -2.52
CA VAL A 148 -19.45 -6.91 -3.34
C VAL A 148 -18.72 -7.95 -2.48
N ILE A 149 -18.35 -7.57 -1.25
CA ILE A 149 -17.80 -8.47 -0.23
C ILE A 149 -18.79 -8.76 0.91
N GLN A 150 -20.05 -8.35 0.77
CA GLN A 150 -21.10 -8.55 1.79
C GLN A 150 -20.72 -7.98 3.18
N ALA A 151 -20.00 -6.86 3.20
CA ALA A 151 -19.58 -6.21 4.46
C ALA A 151 -20.73 -5.38 5.08
N PRO A 152 -20.83 -5.31 6.41
CA PRO A 152 -21.81 -4.46 7.08
C PRO A 152 -21.47 -2.98 6.93
N VAL A 153 -22.53 -2.16 6.86
CA VAL A 153 -22.45 -0.71 6.75
C VAL A 153 -23.26 -0.08 7.87
N PHE A 154 -22.64 0.83 8.62
CA PHE A 154 -23.31 1.71 9.58
C PHE A 154 -23.45 3.10 8.96
N HIS A 155 -24.67 3.46 8.55
CA HIS A 155 -24.97 4.83 8.14
C HIS A 155 -25.24 5.68 9.38
N VAL A 156 -24.55 6.82 9.48
CA VAL A 156 -24.64 7.69 10.66
C VAL A 156 -24.69 9.15 10.26
N ASN A 157 -25.56 9.91 10.96
CA ASN A 157 -25.67 11.35 10.77
C ASN A 157 -24.47 12.06 11.41
N GLY A 158 -23.74 12.85 10.62
CA GLY A 158 -22.58 13.62 11.07
C GLY A 158 -22.89 14.74 12.06
N ASP A 159 -24.16 15.14 12.19
CA ASP A 159 -24.60 16.08 13.23
C ASP A 159 -24.83 15.41 14.60
N ASP A 160 -24.77 14.07 14.68
CA ASP A 160 -24.83 13.32 15.93
C ASP A 160 -23.48 12.66 16.25
N PRO A 161 -22.57 13.36 16.97
CA PRO A 161 -21.25 12.83 17.28
C PRO A 161 -21.29 11.63 18.23
N GLU A 162 -22.32 11.49 19.07
CA GLU A 162 -22.46 10.31 19.95
C GLU A 162 -22.80 9.06 19.13
N ALA A 163 -23.72 9.19 18.16
CA ALA A 163 -24.03 8.11 17.24
C ALA A 163 -22.81 7.74 16.37
N ALA A 164 -22.02 8.73 15.92
CA ALA A 164 -20.78 8.48 15.18
C ALA A 164 -19.76 7.67 16.01
N VAL A 165 -19.61 7.99 17.30
CA VAL A 165 -18.78 7.20 18.23
C VAL A 165 -19.36 5.79 18.42
N GLN A 166 -20.67 5.64 18.49
CA GLN A 166 -21.31 4.32 18.59
C GLN A 166 -21.06 3.47 17.33
N ALA A 167 -21.19 4.05 16.14
CA ALA A 167 -20.86 3.39 14.87
C ALA A 167 -19.40 2.95 14.84
N ALA A 168 -18.47 3.81 15.27
CA ALA A 168 -17.05 3.47 15.37
C ALA A 168 -16.78 2.30 16.33
N ARG A 169 -17.46 2.27 17.48
CA ARG A 169 -17.37 1.16 18.45
C ARG A 169 -17.92 -0.15 17.89
N LEU A 170 -19.05 -0.11 17.18
CA LEU A 170 -19.62 -1.28 16.52
C LEU A 170 -18.72 -1.78 15.39
N ALA A 171 -18.15 -0.88 14.60
CA ALA A 171 -17.23 -1.21 13.52
C ALA A 171 -15.99 -1.94 14.03
N ILE A 172 -15.25 -1.37 15.00
CA ILE A 172 -14.07 -2.05 15.56
C ILE A 172 -14.45 -3.37 16.24
N GLY A 173 -15.59 -3.43 16.94
CA GLY A 173 -16.08 -4.67 17.56
C GLY A 173 -16.36 -5.76 16.54
N PHE A 174 -17.07 -5.44 15.45
CA PHE A 174 -17.35 -6.35 14.34
C PHE A 174 -16.05 -6.83 13.69
N ARG A 175 -15.16 -5.91 13.32
CA ARG A 175 -13.88 -6.25 12.69
C ARG A 175 -13.04 -7.18 13.57
N GLN A 176 -12.93 -6.87 14.87
CA GLN A 176 -12.16 -7.72 15.81
C GLN A 176 -12.76 -9.13 15.93
N GLN A 177 -14.09 -9.25 15.93
CA GLN A 177 -14.79 -10.52 16.09
C GLN A 177 -14.76 -11.38 14.81
N PHE A 178 -15.02 -10.77 13.66
CA PHE A 178 -15.27 -11.49 12.40
C PHE A 178 -14.13 -11.44 11.41
N LYS A 179 -13.15 -10.55 11.61
CA LYS A 179 -11.98 -10.36 10.73
C LYS A 179 -12.35 -10.04 9.28
N ARG A 180 -13.39 -9.23 9.10
CA ARG A 180 -13.91 -8.76 7.80
C ARG A 180 -14.04 -7.25 7.79
N ASP A 181 -14.05 -6.69 6.59
CA ASP A 181 -14.22 -5.26 6.36
C ASP A 181 -15.56 -4.76 6.93
N VAL A 182 -15.56 -3.50 7.34
CA VAL A 182 -16.73 -2.84 7.92
C VAL A 182 -16.73 -1.36 7.59
N PHE A 183 -17.90 -0.82 7.31
CA PHE A 183 -18.06 0.52 6.76
C PHE A 183 -18.83 1.41 7.72
N ILE A 184 -18.37 2.66 7.83
CA ILE A 184 -19.10 3.76 8.42
C ILE A 184 -19.36 4.76 7.28
N ASP A 185 -20.62 4.91 6.90
CA ASP A 185 -21.08 5.96 5.99
C ASP A 185 -21.48 7.17 6.83
N LEU A 186 -20.54 8.12 6.98
CA LEU A 186 -20.73 9.34 7.76
C LEU A 186 -21.39 10.40 6.86
N VAL A 187 -22.71 10.47 6.91
CA VAL A 187 -23.52 11.40 6.12
C VAL A 187 -23.39 12.80 6.73
N CYS A 188 -22.75 13.71 6.01
CA CYS A 188 -22.45 15.06 6.44
C CYS A 188 -22.65 16.06 5.29
N TYR A 189 -22.03 17.24 5.40
CA TYR A 189 -22.07 18.28 4.38
C TYR A 189 -20.71 19.00 4.29
N ARG A 190 -20.42 19.64 3.16
CA ARG A 190 -19.22 20.46 2.97
C ARG A 190 -19.57 21.93 3.21
N ARG A 191 -19.00 22.54 4.27
CA ARG A 191 -19.34 23.91 4.69
C ARG A 191 -19.00 24.98 3.64
N HIS A 192 -17.86 24.82 2.96
CA HIS A 192 -17.35 25.73 1.93
C HIS A 192 -17.34 25.05 0.55
N GLY A 193 -16.78 25.70 -0.47
CA GLY A 193 -16.53 25.10 -1.78
C GLY A 193 -15.60 23.89 -1.74
N HIS A 194 -15.19 23.36 -2.90
CA HIS A 194 -14.29 22.20 -2.92
C HIS A 194 -12.94 22.51 -2.27
N ASN A 195 -12.48 23.75 -2.46
CA ASN A 195 -11.50 24.41 -1.63
C ASN A 195 -12.12 25.70 -1.06
N GLU A 196 -11.44 26.33 -0.11
CA GLU A 196 -11.97 27.49 0.63
C GLU A 196 -12.15 28.76 -0.23
N LEU A 197 -11.54 28.81 -1.43
CA LEU A 197 -11.64 29.92 -2.37
C LEU A 197 -12.68 29.68 -3.48
N ASP A 198 -13.21 28.47 -3.56
CA ASP A 198 -14.21 28.06 -4.55
C ASP A 198 -15.62 28.47 -4.10
N ASP A 199 -16.43 29.03 -5.00
CA ASP A 199 -17.82 29.40 -4.74
C ASP A 199 -18.77 28.30 -5.23
N PRO A 200 -19.31 27.48 -4.31
CA PRO A 200 -20.14 26.35 -4.69
C PRO A 200 -21.56 26.76 -5.12
N THR A 201 -21.97 28.01 -4.89
CA THR A 201 -23.33 28.46 -5.22
C THR A 201 -23.57 28.53 -6.73
N PHE A 202 -22.50 28.55 -7.54
CA PHE A 202 -22.59 28.49 -9.00
C PHE A 202 -23.21 27.20 -9.52
N THR A 203 -23.10 26.10 -8.77
CA THR A 203 -23.53 24.77 -9.23
C THR A 203 -24.47 24.08 -8.24
N GLN A 204 -24.35 24.35 -6.92
CA GLN A 204 -25.21 23.80 -5.87
C GLN A 204 -25.92 24.87 -5.01
N PRO A 205 -26.65 25.83 -5.62
CA PRO A 205 -27.23 26.96 -4.89
C PRO A 205 -28.21 26.55 -3.78
N VAL A 206 -29.09 25.59 -4.04
CA VAL A 206 -30.12 25.16 -3.06
C VAL A 206 -29.48 24.44 -1.88
N MET A 207 -28.54 23.52 -2.14
CA MET A 207 -27.79 22.82 -1.08
C MET A 207 -27.07 23.81 -0.17
N TYR A 208 -26.40 24.80 -0.74
CA TYR A 208 -25.64 25.79 0.05
C TYR A 208 -26.53 26.83 0.74
N GLN A 209 -27.74 27.11 0.25
CA GLN A 209 -28.74 27.87 0.99
C GLN A 209 -29.18 27.15 2.27
N GLU A 210 -29.37 25.83 2.20
CA GLU A 210 -29.69 25.01 3.37
C GLU A 210 -28.49 24.93 4.33
N ILE A 211 -27.28 24.66 3.83
CA ILE A 211 -26.05 24.64 4.65
C ILE A 211 -25.85 25.99 5.35
N ALA A 212 -26.07 27.12 4.68
CA ALA A 212 -25.91 28.45 5.26
C ALA A 212 -26.87 28.70 6.45
N ARG A 213 -28.05 28.09 6.45
CA ARG A 213 -29.04 28.17 7.54
C ARG A 213 -28.84 27.11 8.62
N HIS A 214 -28.08 26.06 8.32
CA HIS A 214 -27.87 24.93 9.21
C HIS A 214 -26.75 25.19 10.23
N PRO A 215 -27.01 25.06 11.55
CA PRO A 215 -25.97 25.20 12.57
C PRO A 215 -24.86 24.15 12.39
N THR A 216 -23.64 24.46 12.84
CA THR A 216 -22.53 23.50 12.76
C THR A 216 -22.73 22.33 13.74
N PRO A 217 -22.16 21.14 13.46
CA PRO A 217 -22.18 20.02 14.41
C PRO A 217 -21.71 20.41 15.81
N LEU A 218 -20.69 21.28 15.90
CA LEU A 218 -20.21 21.81 17.18
C LEU A 218 -21.29 22.63 17.90
N ALA A 219 -22.00 23.52 17.19
CA ALA A 219 -23.07 24.32 17.78
C ALA A 219 -24.25 23.45 18.22
N ILE A 220 -24.66 22.48 17.39
CA ILE A 220 -25.73 21.52 17.70
C ILE A 220 -25.38 20.72 18.97
N TYR A 221 -24.19 20.15 19.02
CA TYR A 221 -23.79 19.31 20.13
C TYR A 221 -23.54 20.10 21.42
N ARG A 222 -22.97 21.31 21.30
CA ARG A 222 -22.84 22.25 22.42
C ARG A 222 -24.19 22.56 23.05
N GLU A 223 -25.19 22.93 22.25
CA GLU A 223 -26.53 23.25 22.75
C GLU A 223 -27.17 22.05 23.46
N ARG A 224 -26.98 20.85 22.91
CA ARG A 224 -27.43 19.60 23.52
C ARG A 224 -26.80 19.38 24.91
N LEU A 225 -25.48 19.58 25.04
CA LEU A 225 -24.78 19.39 26.33
C LEU A 225 -25.18 20.44 27.37
N LEU A 226 -25.38 21.70 26.95
CA LEU A 226 -25.84 22.79 27.82
C LEU A 226 -27.27 22.53 28.30
N THR A 227 -28.17 22.15 27.38
CA THR A 227 -29.56 21.79 27.72
C THR A 227 -29.63 20.61 28.67
N ALA A 228 -28.74 19.63 28.51
CA ALA A 228 -28.61 18.48 29.41
C ALA A 228 -27.93 18.81 30.76
N GLY A 229 -27.39 20.03 30.93
CA GLY A 229 -26.65 20.44 32.11
C GLY A 229 -25.36 19.65 32.35
N THR A 230 -24.83 18.98 31.33
CA THR A 230 -23.60 18.17 31.42
C THR A 230 -22.33 19.02 31.40
N VAL A 231 -22.42 20.20 30.79
CA VAL A 231 -21.37 21.24 30.77
C VAL A 231 -22.02 22.59 31.08
N LYS A 232 -21.25 23.54 31.60
CA LYS A 232 -21.69 24.92 31.81
C LYS A 232 -21.30 25.83 30.64
N ALA A 233 -22.04 26.92 30.44
CA ALA A 233 -21.74 27.86 29.38
C ALA A 233 -20.35 28.48 29.53
N GLU A 234 -19.95 28.78 30.76
CA GLU A 234 -18.65 29.36 31.07
C GLU A 234 -17.49 28.40 30.75
N GLU A 235 -17.68 27.10 30.93
CA GLU A 235 -16.66 26.07 30.61
C GLU A 235 -16.44 25.98 29.11
N VAL A 236 -17.52 26.02 28.31
CA VAL A 236 -17.42 25.92 26.86
C VAL A 236 -16.76 27.16 26.24
N GLU A 237 -17.07 28.35 26.74
CA GLU A 237 -16.43 29.58 26.26
C GLU A 237 -14.96 29.67 26.70
N ALA A 238 -14.63 29.17 27.89
CA ALA A 238 -13.25 29.02 28.34
C ALA A 238 -12.46 28.08 27.43
N ASP A 239 -12.97 26.86 27.16
CA ASP A 239 -12.32 25.89 26.26
C ASP A 239 -12.08 26.47 24.85
N ALA A 240 -13.05 27.23 24.32
CA ALA A 240 -12.91 27.89 23.02
C ALA A 240 -11.83 28.98 23.03
N THR A 241 -11.72 29.73 24.13
CA THR A 241 -10.72 30.78 24.32
C THR A 241 -9.33 30.16 24.44
N ASP A 242 -9.16 29.17 25.32
CA ASP A 242 -7.92 28.43 25.51
C ASP A 242 -7.41 27.82 24.20
N PHE A 243 -8.31 27.22 23.41
CA PHE A 243 -7.92 26.64 22.12
C PHE A 243 -7.49 27.70 21.11
N ARG A 244 -8.12 28.88 21.10
CA ARG A 244 -7.70 29.99 20.23
C ARG A 244 -6.34 30.54 20.65
N GLU A 245 -6.07 30.69 21.94
CA GLU A 245 -4.76 31.11 22.44
C GLU A 245 -3.64 30.14 22.04
N ILE A 246 -3.92 28.82 22.07
CA ILE A 246 -2.98 27.80 21.58
C ILE A 246 -2.65 28.03 20.08
N LEU A 247 -3.66 28.30 19.26
CA LEU A 247 -3.46 28.52 17.82
C LEU A 247 -2.73 29.84 17.53
N ASP A 248 -3.05 30.90 18.26
CA ASP A 248 -2.39 32.22 18.11
C ASP A 248 -0.92 32.13 18.51
N ALA A 249 -0.60 31.45 19.62
CA ALA A 249 0.77 31.18 20.04
C ALA A 249 1.54 30.32 19.01
N ALA A 250 0.90 29.27 18.50
CA ALA A 250 1.48 28.43 17.46
C ALA A 250 1.72 29.20 16.16
N GLN A 251 0.84 30.14 15.79
CA GLN A 251 1.01 30.99 14.63
C GLN A 251 2.17 31.98 14.80
N GLY A 252 2.28 32.61 15.98
CA GLY A 252 3.42 33.47 16.32
C GLY A 252 4.75 32.70 16.19
N TYR A 253 4.81 31.50 16.77
CA TYR A 253 5.98 30.63 16.65
C TYR A 253 6.26 30.23 15.19
N ALA A 254 5.22 29.85 14.44
CA ALA A 254 5.36 29.46 13.04
C ALA A 254 5.98 30.57 12.19
N ARG A 255 5.59 31.84 12.41
CA ARG A 255 6.10 33.02 11.70
C ARG A 255 7.56 33.31 12.01
N ASP A 256 7.95 33.16 13.27
CA ASP A 256 9.30 33.50 13.72
C ASP A 256 10.31 32.41 13.38
N PHE A 257 9.92 31.13 13.49
CA PHE A 257 10.85 30.00 13.46
C PHE A 257 10.68 29.04 12.28
N MET A 258 9.51 29.04 11.62
CA MET A 258 9.20 28.16 10.49
C MET A 258 9.59 26.67 10.70
N PRO A 259 9.18 26.04 11.83
CA PRO A 259 9.51 24.65 12.12
C PRO A 259 9.02 23.69 11.03
N ARG A 260 9.77 22.61 10.81
CA ARG A 260 9.39 21.53 9.90
C ARG A 260 9.19 20.22 10.62
N GLN A 261 8.37 19.38 10.00
CA GLN A 261 8.25 18.00 10.42
C GLN A 261 9.58 17.28 10.19
N PRO A 262 10.19 16.68 11.23
CA PRO A 262 11.33 15.80 11.03
C PRO A 262 10.86 14.54 10.31
N ILE A 263 11.54 14.17 9.22
CA ILE A 263 11.31 12.90 8.52
C ILE A 263 12.37 11.91 9.01
N PHE A 264 11.90 10.81 9.61
CA PHE A 264 12.76 9.72 10.08
C PHE A 264 12.75 8.59 9.04
N ALA A 265 13.52 8.75 7.96
CA ALA A 265 13.58 7.79 6.86
C ALA A 265 14.12 6.41 7.32
N PHE A 266 15.15 6.40 8.18
CA PHE A 266 15.85 5.17 8.63
C PHE A 266 15.49 4.71 10.05
N GLY A 267 14.25 4.94 10.47
CA GLY A 267 13.73 4.48 11.75
C GLY A 267 13.16 3.06 11.70
N GLY A 268 12.94 2.44 12.87
CA GLY A 268 12.29 1.12 12.95
C GLY A 268 13.09 0.03 12.23
N LEU A 269 12.44 -0.70 11.32
CA LEU A 269 13.07 -1.75 10.51
C LEU A 269 14.12 -1.22 9.51
N TRP A 270 14.10 0.06 9.20
CA TRP A 270 15.08 0.69 8.32
C TRP A 270 16.37 1.09 9.05
N LYS A 271 16.50 0.76 10.34
CA LYS A 271 17.70 1.06 11.12
C LYS A 271 18.90 0.30 10.55
N GLY A 272 19.96 1.05 10.23
CA GLY A 272 21.18 0.51 9.64
C GLY A 272 21.28 0.72 8.13
N PHE A 273 20.19 1.11 7.48
CA PHE A 273 20.21 1.61 6.11
C PHE A 273 20.62 3.10 6.07
N GLY A 274 21.07 3.54 4.90
CA GLY A 274 21.40 4.93 4.61
C GLY A 274 20.99 5.29 3.18
N TRP A 275 21.19 6.55 2.83
CA TRP A 275 20.97 7.03 1.46
C TRP A 275 21.94 6.33 0.51
N ALA A 276 21.49 6.06 -0.72
CA ALA A 276 22.34 5.50 -1.75
C ALA A 276 23.52 6.44 -2.06
N GLY A 277 24.72 5.85 -2.19
CA GLY A 277 25.92 6.57 -2.62
C GLY A 277 26.13 6.48 -4.14
N GLU A 278 27.31 6.88 -4.60
CA GLU A 278 27.72 6.69 -6.00
C GLU A 278 28.11 5.23 -6.30
N ASP A 279 28.49 4.46 -5.28
CA ASP A 279 28.84 3.04 -5.41
C ASP A 279 27.61 2.15 -5.17
N TRP A 280 27.21 1.46 -6.24
CA TRP A 280 26.10 0.50 -6.26
C TRP A 280 26.57 -0.95 -6.22
N GLY A 281 27.87 -1.18 -5.99
CA GLY A 281 28.44 -2.52 -5.88
C GLY A 281 27.87 -3.30 -4.70
N ALA A 282 27.45 -4.54 -4.95
CA ALA A 282 27.06 -5.50 -3.92
C ALA A 282 27.83 -6.82 -4.11
N ASP A 283 28.30 -7.41 -3.00
CA ASP A 283 28.86 -8.76 -3.03
C ASP A 283 27.72 -9.78 -3.06
N THR A 284 27.39 -10.25 -4.26
CA THR A 284 26.30 -11.22 -4.51
C THR A 284 26.81 -12.64 -4.74
N ARG A 285 28.08 -12.91 -4.39
CA ARG A 285 28.69 -14.24 -4.60
C ARG A 285 28.11 -15.25 -3.62
N VAL A 286 27.74 -16.41 -4.14
CA VAL A 286 27.21 -17.54 -3.36
C VAL A 286 28.13 -18.76 -3.54
N SER A 287 28.31 -19.56 -2.48
CA SER A 287 29.12 -20.77 -2.55
C SER A 287 28.48 -21.83 -3.45
N ARG A 288 29.30 -22.63 -4.15
CA ARG A 288 28.78 -23.75 -4.96
C ARG A 288 28.01 -24.78 -4.13
N GLU A 289 28.40 -24.97 -2.87
CA GLU A 289 27.71 -25.86 -1.93
C GLU A 289 26.27 -25.38 -1.68
N THR A 290 26.09 -24.09 -1.41
CA THR A 290 24.77 -23.47 -1.24
C THR A 290 23.93 -23.61 -2.50
N LEU A 291 24.51 -23.38 -3.68
CA LEU A 291 23.79 -23.55 -4.96
C LEU A 291 23.33 -25.00 -5.16
N GLY A 292 24.18 -25.98 -4.84
CA GLY A 292 23.84 -27.39 -4.88
C GLY A 292 22.73 -27.78 -3.89
N GLU A 293 22.76 -27.23 -2.67
CA GLU A 293 21.70 -27.42 -1.67
C GLU A 293 20.34 -26.94 -2.18
N VAL A 294 20.30 -25.74 -2.76
CA VAL A 294 19.08 -25.16 -3.34
C VAL A 294 18.58 -25.99 -4.52
N ALA A 295 19.48 -26.38 -5.44
CA ALA A 295 19.12 -27.18 -6.61
C ALA A 295 18.54 -28.55 -6.22
N ALA A 296 19.14 -29.21 -5.22
CA ALA A 296 18.64 -30.47 -4.68
C ALA A 296 17.27 -30.30 -4.00
N ALA A 297 17.04 -29.20 -3.29
CA ALA A 297 15.75 -28.90 -2.70
C ALA A 297 14.66 -28.61 -3.74
N GLY A 298 15.00 -27.95 -4.86
CA GLY A 298 14.06 -27.61 -5.93
C GLY A 298 13.34 -28.81 -6.55
N ARG A 299 13.97 -30.00 -6.56
CA ARG A 299 13.37 -31.26 -7.03
C ARG A 299 12.73 -32.12 -5.92
N ARG A 300 12.93 -31.77 -4.64
CA ARG A 300 12.47 -32.58 -3.51
C ARG A 300 10.97 -32.39 -3.29
N VAL A 301 10.23 -33.49 -3.25
CA VAL A 301 8.79 -33.52 -2.94
C VAL A 301 8.50 -34.52 -1.81
N PRO A 302 7.36 -34.39 -1.09
CA PRO A 302 6.95 -35.38 -0.08
C PRO A 302 6.76 -36.78 -0.68
N ALA A 303 6.92 -37.84 0.13
CA ALA A 303 6.87 -39.23 -0.34
C ALA A 303 5.55 -39.60 -1.05
N ASP A 304 4.44 -39.04 -0.60
CA ASP A 304 3.10 -39.29 -1.16
C ASP A 304 2.70 -38.27 -2.26
N PHE A 305 3.62 -37.39 -2.67
CA PHE A 305 3.39 -36.36 -3.68
C PHE A 305 3.78 -36.85 -5.07
N THR A 306 2.86 -36.74 -6.02
CA THR A 306 3.01 -37.15 -7.42
C THR A 306 3.05 -35.90 -8.32
N PRO A 307 4.25 -35.36 -8.65
CA PRO A 307 4.37 -34.22 -9.56
C PRO A 307 4.06 -34.63 -11.00
N HIS A 308 3.72 -33.66 -11.85
CA HIS A 308 3.58 -33.90 -13.28
C HIS A 308 4.92 -34.40 -13.89
N PRO A 309 4.96 -35.52 -14.66
CA PRO A 309 6.22 -36.14 -15.09
C PRO A 309 7.17 -35.23 -15.90
N ARG A 310 6.63 -34.31 -16.71
CA ARG A 310 7.48 -33.35 -17.44
C ARG A 310 8.13 -32.31 -16.53
N VAL A 311 7.41 -31.89 -15.48
CA VAL A 311 7.94 -30.92 -14.50
C VAL A 311 9.00 -31.58 -13.64
N ALA A 312 8.76 -32.81 -13.18
CA ALA A 312 9.78 -33.58 -12.46
C ALA A 312 11.07 -33.71 -13.28
N ARG A 313 10.99 -34.09 -14.56
CA ARG A 313 12.16 -34.18 -15.44
C ARG A 313 12.89 -32.84 -15.62
N LEU A 314 12.16 -31.73 -15.72
CA LEU A 314 12.75 -30.40 -15.80
C LEU A 314 13.55 -30.06 -14.52
N LEU A 315 12.97 -30.30 -13.35
CA LEU A 315 13.61 -30.02 -12.07
C LEU A 315 14.84 -30.91 -11.84
N GLU A 316 14.76 -32.19 -12.24
CA GLU A 316 15.91 -33.10 -12.23
C GLU A 316 17.04 -32.62 -13.16
N ALA A 317 16.71 -32.18 -14.37
CA ALA A 317 17.69 -31.64 -15.31
C ALA A 317 18.39 -30.38 -14.75
N ARG A 318 17.63 -29.49 -14.09
CA ARG A 318 18.20 -28.30 -13.43
C ARG A 318 19.13 -28.66 -12.29
N ALA A 319 18.78 -29.65 -11.47
CA ALA A 319 19.66 -30.13 -10.41
C ALA A 319 20.99 -30.67 -10.98
N ALA A 320 20.90 -31.49 -12.03
CA ALA A 320 22.09 -32.01 -12.72
C ALA A 320 22.97 -30.89 -13.31
N MET A 321 22.37 -29.87 -13.95
CA MET A 321 23.13 -28.73 -14.49
C MET A 321 23.99 -28.04 -13.42
N VAL A 322 23.44 -27.87 -12.21
CA VAL A 322 24.16 -27.24 -11.11
C VAL A 322 25.25 -28.15 -10.53
N GLU A 323 24.96 -29.44 -10.39
CA GLU A 323 25.90 -30.45 -9.88
C GLU A 323 27.10 -30.65 -10.83
N GLU A 324 26.85 -30.66 -12.14
CA GLU A 324 27.86 -30.90 -13.19
C GLU A 324 28.63 -29.62 -13.59
N GLY A 325 28.11 -28.44 -13.22
CA GLY A 325 28.70 -27.15 -13.57
C GLY A 325 28.40 -26.72 -15.01
N ASP A 326 27.33 -27.24 -15.59
CA ASP A 326 26.84 -26.91 -16.92
C ASP A 326 26.20 -25.52 -16.98
N PRO A 327 26.01 -24.94 -18.18
CA PRO A 327 25.20 -23.74 -18.35
C PRO A 327 23.78 -23.95 -17.82
N ILE A 328 23.34 -23.05 -16.93
CA ILE A 328 22.00 -23.08 -16.34
C ILE A 328 21.00 -22.21 -17.12
N ASP A 329 19.74 -22.62 -17.16
CA ASP A 329 18.65 -21.82 -17.73
C ASP A 329 18.19 -20.68 -16.78
N TRP A 330 17.38 -19.76 -17.31
CA TRP A 330 16.89 -18.59 -16.56
C TRP A 330 16.07 -18.96 -15.31
N GLY A 331 15.18 -19.94 -15.41
CA GLY A 331 14.35 -20.37 -14.27
C GLY A 331 15.18 -21.10 -13.21
N CYS A 332 16.27 -21.77 -13.62
CA CYS A 332 17.25 -22.33 -12.70
C CYS A 332 18.01 -21.22 -11.97
N ALA A 333 18.54 -20.22 -12.70
CA ALA A 333 19.26 -19.09 -12.11
C ALA A 333 18.37 -18.30 -11.11
N GLU A 334 17.11 -18.07 -11.47
CA GLU A 334 16.12 -17.43 -10.58
C GLU A 334 15.88 -18.25 -9.31
N ALA A 335 15.66 -19.57 -9.44
CA ALA A 335 15.46 -20.44 -8.28
C ALA A 335 16.68 -20.48 -7.36
N LEU A 336 17.89 -20.46 -7.92
CA LEU A 336 19.15 -20.39 -7.17
C LEU A 336 19.29 -19.07 -6.41
N ALA A 337 19.02 -17.94 -7.04
CA ALA A 337 19.09 -16.62 -6.42
C ALA A 337 18.05 -16.47 -5.28
N ILE A 338 16.81 -16.92 -5.51
CA ILE A 338 15.79 -16.95 -4.47
C ILE A 338 16.23 -17.87 -3.33
N GLY A 339 16.64 -19.10 -3.63
CA GLY A 339 17.02 -20.07 -2.62
C GLY A 339 18.22 -19.63 -1.77
N SER A 340 19.23 -18.98 -2.37
CA SER A 340 20.38 -18.48 -1.60
C SER A 340 19.96 -17.40 -0.61
N LEU A 341 19.10 -16.45 -1.01
CA LEU A 341 18.56 -15.43 -0.11
C LEU A 341 17.78 -16.05 1.06
N LEU A 342 16.98 -17.09 0.79
CA LEU A 342 16.23 -17.79 1.84
C LEU A 342 17.18 -18.45 2.86
N LEU A 343 18.30 -19.01 2.40
CA LEU A 343 19.32 -19.63 3.26
C LEU A 343 20.16 -18.60 4.04
N GLU A 344 20.31 -17.39 3.51
CA GLU A 344 20.93 -16.23 4.16
C GLU A 344 20.01 -15.55 5.19
N GLY A 345 18.72 -15.90 5.21
CA GLY A 345 17.73 -15.37 6.13
C GLY A 345 16.92 -14.19 5.59
N THR A 346 16.98 -13.92 4.29
CA THR A 346 16.19 -12.90 3.60
C THR A 346 14.88 -13.52 3.08
N PRO A 347 13.70 -13.13 3.62
CA PRO A 347 12.42 -13.58 3.09
C PRO A 347 12.21 -13.11 1.66
N VAL A 348 11.56 -13.93 0.84
CA VAL A 348 11.22 -13.56 -0.54
C VAL A 348 9.70 -13.65 -0.73
N ARG A 349 9.11 -12.61 -1.31
CA ARG A 349 7.72 -12.57 -1.75
C ARG A 349 7.68 -12.32 -3.25
N LEU A 350 7.01 -13.19 -3.99
CA LEU A 350 6.80 -13.07 -5.43
C LEU A 350 5.30 -13.16 -5.71
N SER A 351 4.71 -12.11 -6.25
CA SER A 351 3.29 -12.01 -6.55
C SER A 351 3.06 -11.58 -8.00
N GLY A 352 2.18 -12.28 -8.69
CA GLY A 352 1.80 -11.95 -10.06
C GLY A 352 0.85 -12.98 -10.64
N GLN A 353 0.24 -12.68 -11.78
CA GLN A 353 -0.70 -13.60 -12.41
C GLN A 353 0.05 -14.84 -12.92
N ASP A 354 -0.36 -16.02 -12.47
CA ASP A 354 0.25 -17.31 -12.80
C ASP A 354 1.75 -17.44 -12.45
N SER A 355 2.27 -16.59 -11.57
CA SER A 355 3.69 -16.55 -11.24
C SER A 355 4.23 -17.84 -10.64
N GLY A 356 3.41 -18.66 -9.98
CA GLY A 356 3.80 -19.95 -9.41
C GLY A 356 4.34 -20.93 -10.45
N ARG A 357 3.64 -21.02 -11.59
CA ARG A 357 4.10 -21.78 -12.78
C ARG A 357 5.07 -20.94 -13.61
N GLY A 358 4.83 -19.64 -13.68
CA GLY A 358 5.36 -18.71 -14.65
C GLY A 358 4.51 -18.72 -15.93
N THR A 359 4.24 -17.55 -16.49
CA THR A 359 3.50 -17.36 -17.75
C THR A 359 4.01 -18.30 -18.85
N PHE A 360 5.34 -18.34 -19.03
CA PHE A 360 5.99 -19.17 -20.05
C PHE A 360 6.31 -20.61 -19.60
N SER A 361 5.72 -21.07 -18.48
CA SER A 361 5.98 -22.39 -17.92
C SER A 361 7.46 -22.65 -17.64
N HIS A 362 8.22 -21.60 -17.30
CA HIS A 362 9.66 -21.69 -17.05
C HIS A 362 9.98 -21.86 -15.56
N ARG A 363 9.13 -21.38 -14.65
CA ARG A 363 9.47 -21.29 -13.22
C ARG A 363 9.21 -22.58 -12.48
N HIS A 364 7.95 -23.04 -12.46
CA HIS A 364 7.50 -24.21 -11.69
C HIS A 364 7.92 -24.19 -10.21
N ALA A 365 7.92 -23.00 -9.58
CA ALA A 365 8.19 -22.85 -8.15
C ALA A 365 7.05 -23.42 -7.29
N VAL A 366 5.85 -23.51 -7.85
CA VAL A 366 4.70 -24.19 -7.25
C VAL A 366 4.43 -25.49 -8.01
N LEU A 367 4.32 -26.58 -7.27
CA LEU A 367 3.95 -27.90 -7.76
C LEU A 367 2.55 -28.27 -7.30
N TYR A 368 1.85 -29.04 -8.13
CA TYR A 368 0.53 -29.57 -7.82
C TYR A 368 0.54 -31.10 -7.93
N ASP A 369 0.09 -31.75 -6.87
CA ASP A 369 -0.07 -33.20 -6.83
C ASP A 369 -1.13 -33.64 -7.85
N GLN A 370 -0.75 -34.52 -8.77
CA GLN A 370 -1.63 -34.95 -9.87
C GLN A 370 -2.81 -35.84 -9.44
N LYS A 371 -2.91 -36.21 -8.16
CA LYS A 371 -3.99 -37.05 -7.62
C LYS A 371 -4.92 -36.28 -6.68
N THR A 372 -4.45 -35.22 -6.05
CA THR A 372 -5.12 -34.54 -4.93
C THR A 372 -5.22 -33.02 -5.08
N ASP A 373 -4.58 -32.44 -6.12
CA ASP A 373 -4.43 -30.99 -6.31
C ASP A 373 -3.70 -30.27 -5.16
N LEU A 374 -3.03 -31.03 -4.27
CA LEU A 374 -2.26 -30.45 -3.19
C LEU A 374 -1.15 -29.56 -3.75
N ARG A 375 -1.12 -28.31 -3.28
CA ARG A 375 -0.10 -27.32 -3.62
C ARG A 375 1.14 -27.50 -2.75
N TYR A 376 2.33 -27.54 -3.36
CA TYR A 376 3.62 -27.66 -2.68
C TYR A 376 4.66 -26.71 -3.28
N VAL A 377 5.50 -26.09 -2.43
CA VAL A 377 6.53 -25.13 -2.84
C VAL A 377 7.90 -25.64 -2.38
N PRO A 378 8.70 -26.30 -3.24
CA PRO A 378 9.95 -26.93 -2.82
C PRO A 378 10.95 -25.97 -2.16
N LEU A 379 11.06 -24.74 -2.66
CA LEU A 379 11.99 -23.73 -2.12
C LEU A 379 11.59 -23.19 -0.74
N ASP A 380 10.35 -23.42 -0.28
CA ASP A 380 9.92 -23.10 1.09
C ASP A 380 10.32 -24.23 2.09
N HIS A 381 11.02 -25.26 1.60
CA HIS A 381 11.41 -26.44 2.36
C HIS A 381 12.84 -26.91 2.04
N ILE A 382 13.79 -26.00 1.79
CA ILE A 382 15.23 -26.26 1.59
C ILE A 382 15.88 -26.83 2.86
N ARG A 383 15.74 -26.14 4.01
CA ARG A 383 16.23 -26.62 5.32
C ARG A 383 15.50 -25.95 6.49
N ASP A 384 15.62 -26.56 7.67
CA ASP A 384 15.14 -25.95 8.91
C ASP A 384 15.85 -24.61 9.20
N GLY A 385 15.07 -23.60 9.57
CA GLY A 385 15.59 -22.26 9.91
C GLY A 385 15.84 -21.33 8.72
N GLN A 386 15.52 -21.73 7.48
CA GLN A 386 15.50 -20.80 6.35
C GLN A 386 14.46 -19.69 6.53
N ALA A 387 14.63 -18.58 5.81
CA ALA A 387 13.58 -17.58 5.66
C ALA A 387 12.42 -18.10 4.78
N PRO A 388 11.20 -17.56 4.98
CA PRO A 388 10.01 -18.03 4.25
C PRO A 388 10.00 -17.54 2.81
N PHE A 389 9.47 -18.38 1.92
CA PHE A 389 9.19 -18.03 0.53
C PHE A 389 7.68 -17.97 0.26
N VAL A 390 7.19 -16.76 -0.03
CA VAL A 390 5.79 -16.52 -0.36
C VAL A 390 5.67 -16.31 -1.86
N ILE A 391 5.19 -17.31 -2.58
CA ILE A 391 4.82 -17.17 -3.99
C ILE A 391 3.31 -17.22 -4.16
N LEU A 392 2.74 -16.24 -4.85
CA LEU A 392 1.31 -16.05 -5.02
C LEU A 392 0.95 -15.89 -6.49
N ASP A 393 -0.03 -16.67 -6.92
CA ASP A 393 -0.79 -16.37 -8.13
C ASP A 393 -1.81 -15.29 -7.76
N SER A 394 -1.58 -14.06 -8.22
CA SER A 394 -2.43 -12.91 -7.88
C SER A 394 -3.79 -12.98 -8.58
N MET A 395 -4.74 -12.19 -8.09
CA MET A 395 -5.94 -11.89 -8.88
C MET A 395 -5.58 -11.11 -10.16
N LEU A 396 -6.51 -11.09 -11.12
CA LEU A 396 -6.43 -10.33 -12.37
C LEU A 396 -6.61 -8.82 -12.11
N SER A 397 -5.62 -8.22 -11.47
CA SER A 397 -5.50 -6.79 -11.21
C SER A 397 -4.03 -6.42 -11.15
N GLU A 398 -3.65 -5.38 -11.88
CA GLU A 398 -2.32 -4.78 -11.79
C GLU A 398 -2.32 -3.65 -10.76
N ASN A 399 -3.28 -2.72 -10.84
CA ASN A 399 -3.28 -1.50 -10.03
C ASN A 399 -3.25 -1.78 -8.51
N ALA A 400 -4.22 -2.55 -8.00
CA ALA A 400 -4.26 -2.87 -6.57
C ALA A 400 -3.14 -3.83 -6.14
N VAL A 401 -2.74 -4.80 -6.98
CA VAL A 401 -1.66 -5.73 -6.64
C VAL A 401 -0.32 -5.01 -6.55
N VAL A 402 0.04 -4.18 -7.53
CA VAL A 402 1.30 -3.39 -7.50
C VAL A 402 1.30 -2.43 -6.31
N GLY A 403 0.17 -1.76 -6.05
CA GLY A 403 0.01 -0.91 -4.85
C GLY A 403 0.25 -1.68 -3.55
N PHE A 404 -0.30 -2.89 -3.45
CA PHE A 404 -0.10 -3.77 -2.30
C PHE A 404 1.37 -4.18 -2.15
N GLU A 405 2.01 -4.64 -3.22
CA GLU A 405 3.41 -5.07 -3.17
C GLU A 405 4.37 -3.91 -2.89
N PHE A 406 4.07 -2.70 -3.38
CA PHE A 406 4.78 -1.48 -2.99
C PHE A 406 4.64 -1.19 -1.48
N GLY A 407 3.44 -1.39 -0.93
CA GLY A 407 3.22 -1.27 0.51
C GLY A 407 4.02 -2.29 1.33
N MET A 408 4.12 -3.53 0.83
CA MET A 408 4.93 -4.59 1.45
C MET A 408 6.41 -4.22 1.51
N SER A 409 6.98 -3.79 0.37
CA SER A 409 8.41 -3.44 0.25
C SER A 409 8.78 -2.18 1.05
N LEU A 410 7.88 -1.20 1.12
CA LEU A 410 8.09 0.03 1.90
C LEU A 410 8.15 -0.27 3.41
N ALA A 411 7.32 -1.20 3.89
CA ALA A 411 7.21 -1.50 5.31
C ALA A 411 8.32 -2.43 5.83
N ASN A 412 8.86 -3.32 4.99
CA ASN A 412 9.90 -4.27 5.39
C ASN A 412 11.10 -4.25 4.42
N PRO A 413 12.19 -3.50 4.72
CA PRO A 413 13.37 -3.43 3.87
C PRO A 413 14.23 -4.70 3.87
N HIS A 414 13.94 -5.66 4.75
CA HIS A 414 14.67 -6.92 4.86
C HIS A 414 14.04 -8.06 4.07
N GLN A 415 12.98 -7.80 3.30
CA GLN A 415 12.31 -8.77 2.45
C GLN A 415 12.48 -8.37 0.99
N LEU A 416 12.85 -9.32 0.14
CA LEU A 416 12.79 -9.13 -1.31
C LEU A 416 11.32 -9.27 -1.74
N VAL A 417 10.76 -8.21 -2.30
CA VAL A 417 9.39 -8.19 -2.82
C VAL A 417 9.45 -8.02 -4.33
N ILE A 418 8.86 -8.97 -5.05
CA ILE A 418 8.82 -9.02 -6.50
C ILE A 418 7.35 -9.00 -6.93
N TRP A 419 7.01 -8.07 -7.81
CA TRP A 419 5.76 -8.13 -8.56
C TRP A 419 6.05 -8.54 -10.00
N GLU A 420 5.32 -9.50 -10.55
CA GLU A 420 5.50 -9.95 -11.94
C GLU A 420 4.25 -9.68 -12.77
N ALA A 421 4.43 -8.91 -13.85
CA ALA A 421 3.42 -8.76 -14.88
C ALA A 421 3.35 -10.04 -15.74
N GLN A 422 2.16 -10.45 -16.17
CA GLN A 422 2.04 -11.60 -17.08
C GLN A 422 2.82 -11.34 -18.39
N PHE A 423 2.68 -10.13 -18.92
CA PHE A 423 3.50 -9.53 -19.97
C PHE A 423 3.76 -8.08 -19.58
N GLY A 424 4.94 -7.53 -19.92
CA GLY A 424 5.33 -6.17 -19.53
C GLY A 424 4.33 -5.08 -19.93
N ASP A 425 3.60 -5.26 -21.03
CA ASP A 425 2.60 -4.33 -21.55
C ASP A 425 1.47 -4.01 -20.57
N PHE A 426 1.11 -4.98 -19.71
CA PHE A 426 0.01 -4.82 -18.75
C PHE A 426 0.38 -3.95 -17.54
N ALA A 427 1.67 -3.64 -17.36
CA ALA A 427 2.11 -2.76 -16.28
C ALA A 427 1.48 -1.36 -16.34
N ASN A 428 1.04 -0.92 -17.52
CA ASN A 428 0.30 0.33 -17.68
C ASN A 428 -1.03 0.37 -16.90
N GLY A 429 -1.60 -0.78 -16.54
CA GLY A 429 -2.77 -0.87 -15.65
C GLY A 429 -2.46 -0.34 -14.24
N ALA A 430 -1.19 -0.36 -13.83
CA ALA A 430 -0.70 0.15 -12.55
C ALA A 430 0.02 1.51 -12.67
N GLN A 431 -0.16 2.26 -13.77
CA GLN A 431 0.61 3.48 -14.04
C GLN A 431 0.54 4.51 -12.90
N ILE A 432 -0.62 4.66 -12.25
CA ILE A 432 -0.76 5.56 -11.10
C ILE A 432 0.19 5.16 -9.97
N VAL A 433 0.33 3.86 -9.70
CA VAL A 433 1.25 3.37 -8.66
C VAL A 433 2.70 3.58 -9.08
N ILE A 434 3.02 3.31 -10.35
CA ILE A 434 4.36 3.51 -10.91
C ILE A 434 4.79 4.97 -10.77
N ASP A 435 3.98 5.90 -11.28
CA ASP A 435 4.32 7.32 -11.34
C ASP A 435 4.35 7.95 -9.93
N GLN A 436 3.33 7.67 -9.13
CA GLN A 436 3.06 8.44 -7.91
C GLN A 436 3.61 7.82 -6.64
N PHE A 437 4.08 6.57 -6.73
CA PHE A 437 4.69 5.85 -5.61
C PHE A 437 6.07 5.32 -5.98
N ILE A 438 6.19 4.39 -6.93
CA ILE A 438 7.46 3.71 -7.21
C ILE A 438 8.54 4.71 -7.65
N ALA A 439 8.22 5.57 -8.62
CA ALA A 439 9.18 6.53 -9.18
C ALA A 439 9.42 7.75 -8.28
N SER A 440 8.51 8.09 -7.37
CA SER A 440 8.51 9.42 -6.72
C SER A 440 8.43 9.43 -5.19
N SER A 441 8.24 8.29 -4.53
CA SER A 441 8.11 8.24 -3.05
C SER A 441 9.38 8.70 -2.32
N GLU A 442 10.56 8.39 -2.85
CA GLU A 442 11.83 8.80 -2.24
C GLU A 442 11.97 10.33 -2.30
N SER A 443 11.78 10.94 -3.47
CA SER A 443 11.88 12.39 -3.62
C SER A 443 10.78 13.14 -2.85
N LYS A 444 9.52 12.69 -2.96
CA LYS A 444 8.38 13.42 -2.37
C LYS A 444 8.30 13.26 -0.86
N TRP A 445 8.59 12.06 -0.35
CA TRP A 445 8.28 11.68 1.02
C TRP A 445 9.44 11.04 1.78
N GLN A 446 10.62 10.92 1.17
CA GLN A 446 11.78 10.24 1.75
C GLN A 446 11.44 8.82 2.20
N ARG A 447 10.70 8.11 1.34
CA ARG A 447 10.29 6.72 1.51
C ARG A 447 10.88 5.86 0.40
N MET A 448 11.74 4.94 0.80
CA MET A 448 12.42 4.02 -0.10
C MET A 448 11.63 2.71 -0.23
N SER A 449 11.85 1.99 -1.32
CA SER A 449 11.21 0.71 -1.63
C SER A 449 12.19 -0.15 -2.41
N GLY A 450 12.30 -1.42 -2.02
CA GLY A 450 13.05 -2.45 -2.76
C GLY A 450 12.18 -3.31 -3.67
N LEU A 451 11.01 -2.81 -4.11
CA LEU A 451 10.11 -3.55 -5.01
C LEU A 451 10.80 -3.79 -6.35
N VAL A 452 10.84 -5.05 -6.80
CA VAL A 452 11.37 -5.44 -8.11
C VAL A 452 10.21 -5.68 -9.09
N PRO A 453 10.07 -4.88 -10.17
CA PRO A 453 9.13 -5.15 -11.24
C PRO A 453 9.69 -6.22 -12.20
N GLY A 454 9.08 -7.40 -12.21
CA GLY A 454 9.31 -8.45 -13.20
C GLY A 454 8.53 -8.19 -14.48
N LEU A 455 9.14 -7.53 -15.45
CA LEU A 455 8.54 -7.25 -16.76
C LEU A 455 9.00 -8.29 -17.78
N GLN A 456 8.15 -9.28 -18.05
CA GLN A 456 8.43 -10.31 -19.04
C GLN A 456 8.29 -9.74 -20.47
N PRO A 457 9.32 -9.87 -21.34
CA PRO A 457 9.26 -9.35 -22.70
C PRO A 457 8.29 -10.15 -23.57
N GLN A 458 7.52 -9.47 -24.43
CA GLN A 458 6.79 -10.12 -25.52
C GLN A 458 7.77 -10.53 -26.63
N TYR A 459 8.25 -11.77 -26.67
CA TYR A 459 8.72 -12.32 -27.96
C TYR A 459 8.46 -13.82 -28.10
N ALA A 460 7.48 -14.18 -28.93
CA ALA A 460 7.46 -15.41 -29.71
C ALA A 460 6.54 -15.29 -30.95
N SER A 461 7.14 -15.39 -32.15
CA SER A 461 6.52 -15.74 -33.45
C SER A 461 5.23 -15.00 -33.89
N ALA A 462 5.38 -13.84 -34.51
CA ALA A 462 4.45 -13.41 -35.55
C ALA A 462 5.21 -12.64 -36.63
N VAL A 463 5.20 -13.16 -37.85
CA VAL A 463 5.52 -12.37 -39.04
C VAL A 463 4.47 -11.27 -39.13
N LEU A 464 4.81 -10.07 -38.66
CA LEU A 464 4.07 -8.85 -38.99
C LEU A 464 4.80 -8.14 -40.14
N PRO A 465 4.07 -7.55 -41.11
CA PRO A 465 4.69 -6.88 -42.25
C PRO A 465 5.53 -5.70 -41.76
N ARG A 466 6.66 -5.48 -42.42
CA ARG A 466 7.58 -4.34 -42.19
C ARG A 466 6.87 -3.00 -42.39
N THR A 467 6.17 -2.51 -41.38
CA THR A 467 5.82 -1.10 -41.13
C THR A 467 5.24 -1.01 -39.72
N GLN A 468 6.09 -0.93 -38.69
CA GLN A 468 5.85 -0.43 -37.31
C GLN A 468 6.92 -0.98 -36.34
N ALA A 469 8.19 -0.99 -36.77
CA ALA A 469 9.32 -1.26 -35.89
C ALA A 469 10.06 0.04 -35.62
N ALA A 470 9.53 0.81 -34.67
CA ALA A 470 10.14 1.90 -33.91
C ALA A 470 8.98 2.54 -33.15
N ASP A 471 8.76 2.11 -31.91
CA ASP A 471 8.03 2.80 -30.84
C ASP A 471 7.93 1.81 -29.67
N ALA A 472 9.06 1.58 -28.97
CA ALA A 472 8.95 1.30 -27.56
C ALA A 472 8.44 2.60 -26.93
N PRO A 473 7.34 2.61 -26.14
CA PRO A 473 6.97 3.83 -25.45
C PRO A 473 8.12 4.18 -24.49
N GLU A 474 8.77 5.31 -24.75
CA GLU A 474 9.55 6.01 -23.74
C GLU A 474 8.66 6.11 -22.49
N LEU A 475 9.10 5.54 -21.37
CA LEU A 475 8.58 5.93 -20.06
C LEU A 475 8.65 7.47 -20.02
N PRO A 476 7.55 8.18 -19.72
CA PRO A 476 7.58 9.63 -19.70
C PRO A 476 8.71 10.09 -18.78
N GLN A 477 9.53 11.05 -19.26
CA GLN A 477 10.55 11.74 -18.47
C GLN A 477 9.91 12.35 -17.21
N ALA A 478 9.87 11.59 -16.13
CA ALA A 478 9.50 12.00 -14.79
C ALA A 478 10.68 11.78 -13.82
N ALA A 479 11.91 11.88 -14.32
CA ALA A 479 13.12 11.75 -13.52
C ALA A 479 13.64 13.15 -13.15
N GLY A 480 13.32 13.59 -11.92
CA GLY A 480 14.24 14.42 -11.15
C GLY A 480 15.41 13.57 -10.66
N HIS A 481 16.54 14.21 -10.32
CA HIS A 481 17.83 13.57 -10.03
C HIS A 481 17.73 12.30 -9.16
N HIS A 482 17.98 11.13 -9.80
CA HIS A 482 18.13 9.74 -9.34
C HIS A 482 17.19 8.81 -10.14
N GLU A 483 17.71 8.27 -11.25
CA GLU A 483 16.99 7.34 -12.13
C GLU A 483 16.81 5.96 -11.46
N PRO A 484 15.62 5.34 -11.52
CA PRO A 484 15.49 3.91 -11.28
C PRO A 484 16.16 3.12 -12.42
N GLU A 485 16.93 2.07 -12.09
CA GLU A 485 17.60 1.24 -13.10
C GLU A 485 16.60 0.44 -13.95
N GLU A 486 16.81 0.44 -15.27
CA GLU A 486 16.25 -0.56 -16.20
C GLU A 486 17.30 -1.64 -16.50
N PRO A 487 17.37 -2.75 -15.76
CA PRO A 487 18.19 -3.88 -16.18
C PRO A 487 17.47 -4.65 -17.30
N SER A 488 18.07 -4.67 -18.49
CA SER A 488 17.73 -5.65 -19.54
C SER A 488 18.72 -6.82 -19.47
N PRO A 489 18.34 -7.98 -18.92
CA PRO A 489 19.25 -9.10 -18.82
C PRO A 489 19.29 -9.85 -20.16
N ALA A 490 20.03 -9.31 -21.12
CA ALA A 490 20.50 -10.08 -22.24
C ALA A 490 21.70 -10.93 -21.78
N GLN A 491 21.51 -12.25 -21.71
CA GLN A 491 22.50 -13.32 -21.54
C GLN A 491 22.73 -13.82 -20.09
N GLY A 492 22.40 -15.10 -19.87
CA GLY A 492 23.05 -15.90 -18.84
C GLY A 492 24.55 -15.91 -19.10
N ARG A 493 25.31 -15.36 -18.15
CA ARG A 493 26.76 -15.24 -18.29
C ARG A 493 27.36 -16.65 -18.30
N GLY A 494 27.89 -17.03 -19.46
CA GLY A 494 28.76 -18.19 -19.59
C GLY A 494 29.97 -18.02 -18.66
N VAL A 495 30.26 -19.06 -17.90
CA VAL A 495 31.43 -19.14 -17.03
C VAL A 495 32.69 -19.16 -17.90
N GLU A 496 33.50 -18.11 -17.85
CA GLU A 496 34.92 -18.21 -18.24
C GLU A 496 35.76 -18.63 -17.02
N PRO A 497 36.71 -19.55 -17.18
CA PRO A 497 37.50 -20.07 -16.08
C PRO A 497 38.60 -19.09 -15.67
N ALA A 498 38.73 -18.86 -14.36
CA ALA A 498 39.95 -18.37 -13.72
C ALA A 498 40.41 -19.39 -12.68
#